data_AF-A0A2E4CDB5-F1
#
_entry.id   AF-A0A2E4CDB5-F1
#
_cell.length_a   1.000
_cell.length_b   1.000
_cell.length_c   1.000
_cell.angle_alpha   90.00
_cell.angle_beta   90.00
_cell.angle_gamma   90.00
#
_symmetry.space_group_name_H-M   'P 1'
#
loop_
_entity.id
_entity.type
_entity.pdbx_description
1 polymer ?
#
loop_
_entity_poly.entity_id
_entity_poly.type
_entity_poly.pdbx_seq_one_letter_code
_entity_poly.pdbx_strand_id
1 'polypeptide(L)'
;MTAAEMSPDGKHVAYLKSVPRRPLKDENGSAWSELHVMNRQSGSSRPFITGEVAISSPQWSPDGRSIYYTSKRAEDKTKSLYRIPIDGGESVRVLSGPTSMGGFELASDGKHVVFLAKEEQDDEIQDLEDDGFDQEIYEEDWIPTRVWVSALAEKADRNAKKSKPRNLDLKGSAIGASWSPNGEELMVILAPTPSVDDSYMQKRVFVVNVESGKIIRPLNNPGKLGQVSWRPGGEHLTIVSAADIHDPEEGRLMVTPVHEESGLVDLIPGLKAHVHTISWRDSSTLYWLAAEGVTSRFGTVNLDGETTDLVGTGGDGDPVFKEFSASEDHTAFAFLGSAATFPTEIFVSAKASAKPQRMTDTNPWLKEKKFARQTVVTWKGGDGLELQGILIYPLNYQAGKIYPTIIYVHGGPESHESNAWLTSYSHLGQVAAGRGFAVFYPNYRGSTGRGVEFSMMGQSDAAGKEFSDLIACVGHLISAGITAPDTVGVTGGSYGGYASVWCSTFYSDRFAASVMFVGISDNVSKVGTTDIPDEMFWFTTVNICGMTGTIFWRAVRFGTSKRIRSQYYYALKRRSLCPSFSVTGISSASQNTKSSTGSIGAV
;
A
#
# COMPACT_ATOMS: atom_id res chain seq x y z
N MET A 1 -4.82 -9.19 10.06
CA MET A 1 -5.45 -9.77 8.85
C MET A 1 -4.95 -9.05 7.61
N THR A 2 -4.92 -9.74 6.47
CA THR A 2 -4.38 -9.18 5.20
C THR A 2 -5.35 -9.21 4.03
N ALA A 3 -6.45 -9.97 4.12
CA ALA A 3 -7.55 -9.98 3.15
C ALA A 3 -8.79 -10.53 3.83
N ALA A 4 -9.99 -10.09 3.43
CA ALA A 4 -11.27 -10.65 3.87
C ALA A 4 -12.33 -10.55 2.76
N GLU A 5 -13.07 -11.63 2.56
CA GLU A 5 -14.05 -11.75 1.49
C GLU A 5 -15.34 -12.36 2.04
N MET A 6 -16.45 -11.65 1.86
CA MET A 6 -17.78 -12.10 2.22
C MET A 6 -18.25 -13.18 1.23
N SER A 7 -18.85 -14.26 1.74
CA SER A 7 -19.47 -15.26 0.87
C SER A 7 -20.65 -14.67 0.09
N PRO A 8 -20.98 -15.20 -1.10
CA PRO A 8 -22.11 -14.70 -1.90
C PRO A 8 -23.42 -14.63 -1.09
N ASP A 9 -23.68 -15.64 -0.25
CA ASP A 9 -24.85 -15.73 0.61
C ASP A 9 -24.76 -14.93 1.93
N GLY A 10 -23.66 -14.23 2.16
CA GLY A 10 -23.43 -13.40 3.35
C GLY A 10 -23.31 -14.15 4.67
N LYS A 11 -23.17 -15.49 4.66
CA LYS A 11 -23.09 -16.29 5.90
C LYS A 11 -21.67 -16.47 6.42
N HIS A 12 -20.67 -16.34 5.57
CA HIS A 12 -19.28 -16.62 5.90
C HIS A 12 -18.35 -15.51 5.45
N VAL A 13 -17.20 -15.39 6.12
CA VAL A 13 -16.10 -14.53 5.71
C VAL A 13 -14.85 -15.38 5.59
N ALA A 14 -14.32 -15.52 4.37
CA ALA A 14 -13.01 -16.11 4.13
C ALA A 14 -11.95 -15.03 4.36
N TYR A 15 -10.86 -15.34 5.07
CA TYR A 15 -9.85 -14.34 5.36
C TYR A 15 -8.45 -14.93 5.49
N LEU A 16 -7.45 -14.06 5.27
CA LEU A 16 -6.05 -14.40 5.42
C LEU A 16 -5.47 -13.87 6.72
N LYS A 17 -4.88 -14.79 7.49
CA LYS A 17 -4.13 -14.49 8.72
C LYS A 17 -2.64 -14.57 8.43
N SER A 18 -1.96 -13.44 8.56
CA SER A 18 -0.49 -13.39 8.52
C SER A 18 0.09 -13.89 9.84
N VAL A 19 0.99 -14.87 9.77
CA VAL A 19 1.69 -15.46 10.90
C VAL A 19 3.20 -15.25 10.71
N PRO A 20 3.83 -14.34 11.47
CA PRO A 20 5.25 -14.06 11.34
C PRO A 20 6.11 -15.32 11.56
N ARG A 21 7.19 -15.45 10.78
CA ARG A 21 8.25 -16.43 11.06
C ARG A 21 8.81 -16.20 12.45
N ARG A 22 9.12 -17.27 13.17
CA ARG A 22 9.83 -17.22 14.45
C ARG A 22 11.31 -17.02 14.17
N PRO A 23 11.89 -15.87 14.55
CA PRO A 23 13.32 -15.63 14.37
C PRO A 23 14.15 -16.74 15.01
N LEU A 24 15.21 -17.17 14.32
CA LEU A 24 16.15 -18.21 14.77
C LEU A 24 15.55 -19.62 14.95
N LYS A 25 14.28 -19.84 14.56
CA LYS A 25 13.62 -21.16 14.64
C LYS A 25 13.11 -21.61 13.29
N ASP A 26 12.37 -20.73 12.61
CA ASP A 26 11.85 -21.02 11.29
C ASP A 26 12.88 -20.55 10.25
N GLU A 27 12.88 -21.17 9.07
CA GLU A 27 13.68 -20.69 7.95
C GLU A 27 13.33 -19.23 7.62
N ASN A 28 14.36 -18.46 7.25
CA ASN A 28 14.21 -17.08 6.85
C ASN A 28 13.24 -16.98 5.67
N GLY A 29 12.25 -16.09 5.76
CA GLY A 29 11.26 -15.92 4.71
C GLY A 29 10.19 -14.91 5.10
N SER A 30 9.23 -14.72 4.20
CA SER A 30 8.02 -13.97 4.49
C SER A 30 7.18 -14.66 5.56
N ALA A 31 6.29 -13.89 6.21
CA ALA A 31 5.29 -14.45 7.10
C ALA A 31 4.46 -15.53 6.37
N TRP A 32 4.08 -16.57 7.09
CA TRP A 32 3.08 -17.52 6.62
C TRP A 32 1.74 -16.81 6.45
N SER A 33 0.91 -17.31 5.55
CA SER A 33 -0.42 -16.76 5.25
C SER A 33 -1.41 -17.90 5.28
N GLU A 34 -2.23 -17.93 6.33
CA GLU A 34 -3.19 -19.00 6.59
C GLU A 34 -4.59 -18.60 6.13
N LEU A 35 -5.35 -19.56 5.59
CA LEU A 35 -6.76 -19.38 5.24
C LEU A 35 -7.65 -19.82 6.40
N HIS A 36 -8.54 -18.93 6.81
CA HIS A 36 -9.55 -19.16 7.83
C HIS A 36 -10.92 -18.76 7.28
N VAL A 37 -11.97 -19.38 7.81
CA VAL A 37 -13.36 -19.05 7.44
C VAL A 37 -14.17 -18.83 8.71
N MET A 38 -14.77 -17.66 8.81
CA MET A 38 -15.64 -17.28 9.90
C MET A 38 -17.09 -17.45 9.51
N ASN A 39 -17.90 -18.03 10.39
CA ASN A 39 -19.35 -17.96 10.31
C ASN A 39 -19.81 -16.61 10.89
N ARG A 40 -20.46 -15.77 10.07
CA ARG A 40 -20.84 -14.39 10.42
C ARG A 40 -21.77 -14.33 11.64
N GLN A 41 -22.72 -15.27 11.74
CA GLN A 41 -23.79 -15.21 12.74
C GLN A 41 -23.29 -15.63 14.14
N SER A 42 -22.48 -16.69 14.21
CA SER A 42 -21.92 -17.18 15.47
C SER A 42 -20.61 -16.48 15.86
N GLY A 43 -19.92 -15.86 14.90
CA GLY A 43 -18.55 -15.37 15.06
C GLY A 43 -17.49 -16.46 15.20
N SER A 44 -17.89 -17.74 15.13
CA SER A 44 -16.94 -18.85 15.17
C SER A 44 -16.06 -18.84 13.92
N SER A 45 -14.75 -18.96 14.11
CA SER A 45 -13.79 -19.05 13.01
C SER A 45 -13.13 -20.42 13.00
N ARG A 46 -13.09 -21.02 11.81
CA ARG A 46 -12.45 -22.31 11.56
C ARG A 46 -11.13 -22.09 10.81
N PRO A 47 -9.99 -22.62 11.31
CA PRO A 47 -8.79 -22.74 10.50
C PRO A 47 -9.03 -23.74 9.38
N PHE A 48 -8.85 -23.33 8.13
CA PHE A 48 -9.00 -24.19 6.96
C PHE A 48 -7.66 -24.71 6.47
N ILE A 49 -6.69 -23.80 6.28
CA ILE A 49 -5.36 -24.12 5.81
C ILE A 49 -4.36 -23.32 6.64
N THR A 50 -3.59 -24.02 7.47
CA THR A 50 -2.72 -23.42 8.50
C THR A 50 -1.34 -24.06 8.54
N GLY A 51 -0.43 -23.48 9.31
CA GLY A 51 0.95 -23.95 9.45
C GLY A 51 1.89 -23.23 8.49
N GLU A 52 2.86 -23.97 7.94
CA GLU A 52 3.90 -23.45 7.05
C GLU A 52 3.38 -23.32 5.60
N VAL A 53 2.40 -22.44 5.43
CA VAL A 53 1.69 -22.24 4.17
C VAL A 53 1.75 -20.79 3.72
N ALA A 54 1.73 -20.59 2.40
CA ALA A 54 1.64 -19.28 1.76
C ALA A 54 0.40 -19.24 0.86
N ILE A 55 -0.74 -18.87 1.45
CA ILE A 55 -2.01 -18.70 0.74
C ILE A 55 -2.19 -17.25 0.31
N SER A 56 -2.68 -17.04 -0.91
CA SER A 56 -2.98 -15.71 -1.45
C SER A 56 -4.24 -15.71 -2.30
N SER A 57 -4.84 -14.52 -2.44
CA SER A 57 -6.00 -14.25 -3.30
C SER A 57 -7.16 -15.22 -3.10
N PRO A 58 -7.71 -15.39 -1.88
CA PRO A 58 -8.92 -16.17 -1.71
C PRO A 58 -10.07 -15.54 -2.52
N GLN A 59 -10.84 -16.37 -3.21
CA GLN A 59 -12.09 -16.02 -3.89
C GLN A 59 -13.16 -17.08 -3.62
N TRP A 60 -14.38 -16.69 -3.28
CA TRP A 60 -15.49 -17.62 -3.20
C TRP A 60 -15.88 -18.13 -4.60
N SER A 61 -16.28 -19.40 -4.69
CA SER A 61 -17.01 -19.85 -5.87
C SER A 61 -18.34 -19.10 -6.00
N PRO A 62 -18.86 -18.87 -7.22
CA PRO A 62 -20.15 -18.18 -7.39
C PRO A 62 -21.31 -18.84 -6.61
N ASP A 63 -21.28 -20.16 -6.45
CA ASP A 63 -22.27 -20.90 -5.67
C ASP A 63 -22.03 -20.88 -4.14
N GLY A 64 -20.95 -20.25 -3.67
CA GLY A 64 -20.57 -20.15 -2.27
C GLY A 64 -20.12 -21.47 -1.61
N ARG A 65 -19.95 -22.56 -2.37
CA ARG A 65 -19.64 -23.90 -1.82
C ARG A 65 -18.15 -24.18 -1.69
N SER A 66 -17.28 -23.35 -2.25
CA SER A 66 -15.84 -23.56 -2.24
C SER A 66 -15.09 -22.24 -2.21
N ILE A 67 -13.83 -22.30 -1.79
CA ILE A 67 -12.90 -21.16 -1.86
C ILE A 67 -11.78 -21.56 -2.82
N TYR A 68 -11.53 -20.70 -3.80
CA TYR A 68 -10.37 -20.76 -4.68
C TYR A 68 -9.26 -19.89 -4.10
N TYR A 69 -8.01 -20.31 -4.28
CA TYR A 69 -6.85 -19.55 -3.82
C TYR A 69 -5.61 -20.00 -4.57
N THR A 70 -4.57 -19.19 -4.57
CA THR A 70 -3.28 -19.58 -5.14
C THR A 70 -2.27 -19.92 -4.05
N SER A 71 -1.46 -20.96 -4.30
CA SER A 71 -0.39 -21.39 -3.39
C SER A 71 0.66 -22.22 -4.13
N LYS A 72 1.89 -22.26 -3.61
CA LYS A 72 2.92 -23.21 -4.03
C LYS A 72 3.04 -24.28 -2.94
N ARG A 73 2.56 -25.49 -3.22
CA ARG A 73 2.67 -26.67 -2.34
C ARG A 73 3.97 -27.44 -2.62
N ALA A 74 4.30 -28.43 -1.80
CA ALA A 74 5.58 -29.15 -1.89
C ALA A 74 5.73 -29.92 -3.21
N GLU A 75 4.63 -30.41 -3.76
CA GLU A 75 4.53 -31.10 -5.05
C GLU A 75 4.48 -30.15 -6.26
N ASP A 76 4.42 -28.84 -6.02
CA ASP A 76 4.31 -27.83 -7.06
C ASP A 76 5.68 -27.29 -7.46
N LYS A 77 5.94 -27.30 -8.77
CA LYS A 77 7.05 -26.52 -9.33
C LYS A 77 6.80 -25.01 -9.16
N THR A 78 5.58 -24.58 -9.47
CA THR A 78 5.16 -23.17 -9.51
C THR A 78 3.85 -22.96 -8.75
N LYS A 79 3.63 -21.73 -8.30
CA LYS A 79 2.38 -21.36 -7.62
C LYS A 79 1.18 -21.65 -8.53
N SER A 80 0.24 -22.46 -8.04
CA SER A 80 -0.91 -22.97 -8.80
C SER A 80 -2.23 -22.55 -8.16
N LEU A 81 -3.35 -22.71 -8.87
CA LEU A 81 -4.70 -22.46 -8.38
C LEU A 81 -5.26 -23.72 -7.72
N TYR A 82 -5.75 -23.55 -6.51
CA TYR A 82 -6.36 -24.58 -5.69
C TYR A 82 -7.80 -24.22 -5.37
N ARG A 83 -8.59 -25.26 -5.09
CA ARG A 83 -9.97 -25.16 -4.60
C ARG A 83 -10.11 -25.98 -3.33
N ILE A 84 -10.83 -25.45 -2.34
CA ILE A 84 -11.22 -26.18 -1.14
C ILE A 84 -12.73 -26.05 -0.88
N PRO A 85 -13.49 -27.16 -0.73
CA PRO A 85 -14.90 -27.11 -0.34
C PRO A 85 -15.09 -26.60 1.10
N ILE A 86 -16.17 -25.88 1.38
CA ILE A 86 -16.43 -25.34 2.72
C ILE A 86 -17.04 -26.33 3.71
N ASP A 87 -17.74 -27.34 3.19
CA ASP A 87 -18.44 -28.40 3.92
C ASP A 87 -17.54 -29.58 4.30
N GLY A 88 -16.30 -29.62 3.79
CA GLY A 88 -15.28 -30.59 4.15
C GLY A 88 -14.58 -31.22 2.95
N GLY A 89 -13.38 -31.74 3.18
CA GLY A 89 -12.53 -32.31 2.13
C GLY A 89 -11.14 -31.67 2.09
N GLU A 90 -10.32 -32.14 1.16
CA GLU A 90 -8.96 -31.64 0.96
C GLU A 90 -8.93 -30.56 -0.13
N SER A 91 -7.88 -29.73 -0.08
CA SER A 91 -7.58 -28.83 -1.19
C SER A 91 -7.16 -29.63 -2.42
N VAL A 92 -7.68 -29.25 -3.59
CA VAL A 92 -7.26 -29.86 -4.85
C VAL A 92 -6.77 -28.80 -5.82
N ARG A 93 -5.64 -29.09 -6.47
CA ARG A 93 -5.10 -28.27 -7.55
C ARG A 93 -6.02 -28.38 -8.75
N VAL A 94 -6.61 -27.26 -9.16
CA VAL A 94 -7.58 -27.20 -10.27
C VAL A 94 -6.97 -26.66 -11.55
N LEU A 95 -5.88 -25.87 -11.44
CA LEU A 95 -5.17 -25.31 -12.58
C LEU A 95 -3.71 -25.03 -12.22
N SER A 96 -2.81 -25.25 -13.18
CA SER A 96 -1.44 -24.77 -13.13
C SER A 96 -1.19 -23.88 -14.34
N GLY A 97 -0.51 -22.76 -14.11
CA GLY A 97 -0.03 -21.89 -15.18
C GLY A 97 1.30 -22.36 -15.77
N PRO A 98 1.79 -21.69 -16.83
CA PRO A 98 3.13 -21.91 -17.36
C PRO A 98 4.20 -21.55 -16.31
N THR A 99 4.05 -20.38 -15.67
CA THR A 99 4.86 -19.95 -14.53
C THR A 99 3.99 -19.80 -13.27
N SER A 100 4.56 -19.25 -12.20
CA SER A 100 3.83 -19.01 -10.95
C SER A 100 2.63 -18.07 -11.16
N MET A 101 1.43 -18.56 -10.85
CA MET A 101 0.19 -17.79 -10.99
C MET A 101 0.14 -16.63 -9.98
N GLY A 102 -0.13 -15.43 -10.50
CA GLY A 102 -0.37 -14.20 -9.77
C GLY A 102 -1.85 -14.02 -9.41
N GLY A 103 -2.37 -12.81 -9.63
CA GLY A 103 -3.80 -12.51 -9.49
C GLY A 103 -4.65 -13.35 -10.44
N PHE A 104 -5.86 -13.71 -10.01
CA PHE A 104 -6.84 -14.43 -10.81
C PHE A 104 -8.25 -13.93 -10.51
N GLU A 105 -9.17 -14.21 -11.42
CA GLU A 105 -10.60 -13.99 -11.23
C GLU A 105 -11.41 -15.11 -11.87
N LEU A 106 -12.39 -15.61 -11.14
CA LEU A 106 -13.37 -16.57 -11.63
C LEU A 106 -14.44 -15.85 -12.45
N ALA A 107 -14.83 -16.44 -13.58
CA ALA A 107 -16.02 -15.98 -14.29
C ALA A 107 -17.29 -16.31 -13.47
N SER A 108 -18.36 -15.55 -13.73
CA SER A 108 -19.67 -15.73 -13.09
C SER A 108 -20.26 -17.13 -13.29
N ASP A 109 -19.85 -17.84 -14.35
CA ASP A 109 -20.25 -19.22 -14.62
C ASP A 109 -19.56 -20.27 -13.72
N GLY A 110 -18.52 -19.88 -12.97
CA GLY A 110 -17.73 -20.75 -12.11
C GLY A 110 -16.92 -21.82 -12.84
N LYS A 111 -16.84 -21.76 -14.17
CA LYS A 111 -16.18 -22.72 -15.06
C LYS A 111 -14.97 -22.13 -15.76
N HIS A 112 -14.87 -20.81 -15.86
CA HIS A 112 -13.72 -20.15 -16.46
C HIS A 112 -12.95 -19.32 -15.45
N VAL A 113 -11.66 -19.15 -15.71
CA VAL A 113 -10.75 -18.32 -14.91
C VAL A 113 -9.88 -17.49 -15.83
N VAL A 114 -9.68 -16.23 -15.46
CA VAL A 114 -8.60 -15.39 -15.99
C VAL A 114 -7.52 -15.29 -14.91
N PHE A 115 -6.25 -15.35 -15.30
CA PHE A 115 -5.15 -15.20 -14.38
C PHE A 115 -3.93 -14.56 -15.03
N LEU A 116 -3.07 -14.01 -14.17
CA LEU A 116 -1.82 -13.39 -14.57
C LEU A 116 -0.65 -14.33 -14.30
N ALA A 117 0.26 -14.47 -15.26
CA ALA A 117 1.50 -15.21 -15.07
C ALA A 117 2.57 -14.64 -16.02
N LYS A 118 3.82 -14.61 -15.56
CA LYS A 118 4.96 -14.23 -16.40
C LYS A 118 5.14 -15.20 -17.56
N GLU A 119 5.76 -14.73 -18.63
CA GLU A 119 6.30 -15.63 -19.65
C GLU A 119 7.38 -16.55 -19.05
N GLU A 120 7.58 -17.69 -19.69
CA GLU A 120 8.73 -18.53 -19.37
C GLU A 120 10.00 -17.80 -19.80
N GLN A 121 11.03 -17.86 -18.96
CA GLN A 121 12.34 -17.32 -19.29
C GLN A 121 12.97 -18.20 -20.38
N ASP A 122 13.81 -17.61 -21.21
CA ASP A 122 14.59 -18.36 -22.20
C ASP A 122 15.53 -19.35 -21.48
N ASP A 123 15.54 -20.60 -21.93
CA ASP A 123 16.38 -21.65 -21.38
C ASP A 123 17.88 -21.26 -21.47
N GLU A 124 18.30 -20.54 -22.53
CA GLU A 124 19.69 -20.07 -22.66
C GLU A 124 20.07 -19.05 -21.57
N ILE A 125 19.14 -18.16 -21.21
CA ILE A 125 19.36 -17.19 -20.12
C ILE A 125 19.42 -17.92 -18.78
N GLN A 126 18.54 -18.92 -18.58
CA GLN A 126 18.56 -19.73 -17.36
C GLN A 126 19.86 -20.51 -17.21
N ASP A 127 20.39 -21.09 -18.29
CA ASP A 127 21.68 -21.79 -18.31
C ASP A 127 22.84 -20.83 -17.96
N LEU A 128 22.82 -19.59 -18.47
CA LEU A 128 23.82 -18.57 -18.12
C LEU A 128 23.74 -18.17 -16.64
N GLU A 129 22.54 -18.00 -16.08
CA GLU A 129 22.35 -17.74 -14.65
C GLU A 129 22.90 -18.88 -13.79
N ASP A 130 22.64 -20.14 -14.19
CA ASP A 130 23.14 -21.33 -13.50
C ASP A 130 24.67 -21.44 -13.56
N ASP A 131 25.30 -20.94 -14.62
CA ASP A 131 26.76 -20.79 -14.76
C ASP A 131 27.34 -19.59 -13.97
N GLY A 132 26.50 -18.80 -13.30
CA GLY A 132 26.87 -17.67 -12.45
C GLY A 132 26.85 -16.30 -13.14
N PHE A 133 26.25 -16.19 -14.32
CA PHE A 133 25.98 -14.93 -15.00
C PHE A 133 24.58 -14.41 -14.63
N ASP A 134 24.36 -14.18 -13.33
CA ASP A 134 23.08 -13.78 -12.73
C ASP A 134 22.87 -12.27 -12.62
N GLN A 135 23.56 -11.48 -13.45
CA GLN A 135 23.43 -10.02 -13.43
C GLN A 135 22.12 -9.60 -14.09
N GLU A 136 21.28 -8.86 -13.36
CA GLU A 136 20.06 -8.25 -13.91
C GLU A 136 20.39 -6.89 -14.55
N ILE A 137 20.18 -6.78 -15.86
CA ILE A 137 20.22 -5.53 -16.61
C ILE A 137 18.83 -4.88 -16.52
N TYR A 138 18.71 -3.91 -15.62
CA TYR A 138 17.50 -3.13 -15.45
C TYR A 138 17.13 -2.45 -16.78
N GLU A 139 15.86 -2.56 -17.18
CA GLU A 139 15.31 -2.09 -18.47
C GLU A 139 15.51 -2.96 -19.72
N GLU A 140 16.27 -4.03 -19.61
CA GLU A 140 16.49 -4.96 -20.73
C GLU A 140 15.96 -6.36 -20.42
N ASP A 141 16.23 -6.88 -19.22
CA ASP A 141 15.94 -8.28 -18.85
C ASP A 141 14.52 -8.51 -18.30
N TRP A 142 13.58 -7.66 -18.72
CA TRP A 142 12.21 -7.73 -18.22
C TRP A 142 11.41 -8.87 -18.84
N ILE A 143 10.79 -9.68 -17.98
CA ILE A 143 9.81 -10.70 -18.40
C ILE A 143 8.39 -10.16 -18.18
N PRO A 144 7.62 -9.89 -19.26
CA PRO A 144 6.26 -9.38 -19.16
C PRO A 144 5.33 -10.35 -18.43
N THR A 145 4.38 -9.79 -17.69
CA THR A 145 3.24 -10.57 -17.17
C THR A 145 2.16 -10.64 -18.23
N ARG A 146 1.64 -11.84 -18.51
CA ARG A 146 0.61 -12.07 -19.53
C ARG A 146 -0.73 -12.41 -18.92
N VAL A 147 -1.79 -12.21 -19.71
CA VAL A 147 -3.16 -12.57 -19.38
C VAL A 147 -3.48 -13.95 -19.96
N TRP A 148 -3.86 -14.86 -19.09
CA TRP A 148 -4.19 -16.23 -19.44
C TRP A 148 -5.65 -16.53 -19.12
N VAL A 149 -6.34 -17.18 -20.04
CA VAL A 149 -7.72 -17.66 -19.84
C VAL A 149 -7.72 -19.18 -19.92
N SER A 150 -8.46 -19.82 -19.00
CA SER A 150 -8.61 -21.27 -19.01
C SER A 150 -9.98 -21.71 -18.50
N ALA A 151 -10.43 -22.87 -18.98
CA ALA A 151 -11.50 -23.61 -18.33
C ALA A 151 -10.96 -24.30 -17.07
N LEU A 152 -11.76 -24.30 -16.01
CA LEU A 152 -11.49 -25.04 -14.79
C LEU A 152 -11.91 -26.50 -14.96
N ALA A 153 -11.14 -27.41 -14.36
CA ALA A 153 -11.50 -28.82 -14.35
C ALA A 153 -12.77 -29.05 -13.52
N GLU A 154 -13.84 -29.59 -14.14
CA GLU A 154 -15.11 -29.89 -13.45
C GLU A 154 -14.94 -30.93 -12.33
N LYS A 155 -13.96 -31.83 -12.46
CA LYS A 155 -13.60 -32.81 -11.43
C LYS A 155 -12.17 -32.60 -10.98
N ALA A 156 -12.03 -32.48 -9.67
CA ALA A 156 -10.81 -32.58 -8.90
C ALA A 156 -10.23 -34.01 -8.99
N ASP A 157 -9.85 -34.45 -10.19
CA ASP A 157 -9.20 -35.74 -10.42
C ASP A 157 -7.71 -35.49 -10.72
N ARG A 158 -6.83 -36.18 -9.99
CA ARG A 158 -5.38 -36.16 -10.25
C ARG A 158 -5.03 -36.61 -11.67
N ASN A 159 -5.94 -37.32 -12.33
CA ASN A 159 -5.82 -37.82 -13.70
C ASN A 159 -6.68 -37.05 -14.73
N ALA A 160 -7.37 -35.97 -14.34
CA ALA A 160 -8.12 -35.15 -15.29
C ALA A 160 -7.20 -34.60 -16.38
N LYS A 161 -7.69 -34.58 -17.64
CA LYS A 161 -6.99 -33.89 -18.73
C LYS A 161 -6.75 -32.44 -18.30
N LYS A 162 -5.48 -32.06 -18.17
CA LYS A 162 -5.08 -30.69 -17.85
C LYS A 162 -5.69 -29.76 -18.90
N SER A 163 -6.50 -28.80 -18.47
CA SER A 163 -6.88 -27.70 -19.36
C SER A 163 -5.61 -26.94 -19.72
N LYS A 164 -5.44 -26.63 -21.00
CA LYS A 164 -4.29 -25.86 -21.46
C LYS A 164 -4.70 -24.38 -21.41
N PRO A 165 -4.09 -23.55 -20.54
CA PRO A 165 -4.33 -22.11 -20.56
C PRO A 165 -4.02 -21.52 -21.92
N ARG A 166 -4.82 -20.54 -22.35
CA ARG A 166 -4.60 -19.76 -23.57
C ARG A 166 -4.12 -18.37 -23.19
N ASN A 167 -2.95 -17.98 -23.71
CA ASN A 167 -2.46 -16.60 -23.63
C ASN A 167 -3.29 -15.72 -24.59
N LEU A 168 -3.69 -14.53 -24.15
CA LEU A 168 -4.36 -13.55 -25.01
C LEU A 168 -3.38 -12.72 -25.87
N ASP A 169 -2.08 -12.86 -25.66
CA ASP A 169 -1.00 -12.22 -26.43
C ASP A 169 -1.14 -10.69 -26.53
N LEU A 170 -1.56 -10.08 -25.41
CA LEU A 170 -1.72 -8.63 -25.31
C LEU A 170 -0.35 -7.96 -25.15
N LYS A 171 -0.12 -6.91 -25.94
CA LYS A 171 1.10 -6.11 -25.88
C LYS A 171 1.18 -5.36 -24.53
N GLY A 172 2.36 -5.39 -23.91
CA GLY A 172 2.63 -4.82 -22.59
C GLY A 172 2.69 -5.89 -21.49
N SER A 173 2.72 -5.42 -20.25
CA SER A 173 2.70 -6.27 -19.05
C SER A 173 1.41 -6.05 -18.27
N ALA A 174 0.71 -7.16 -17.99
CA ALA A 174 -0.55 -7.15 -17.27
C ALA A 174 -0.38 -6.97 -15.76
N ILE A 175 -1.23 -6.12 -15.18
CA ILE A 175 -1.26 -5.80 -13.75
C ILE A 175 -2.57 -6.29 -13.11
N GLY A 176 -3.65 -6.32 -13.89
CA GLY A 176 -4.97 -6.76 -13.44
C GLY A 176 -5.81 -7.28 -14.60
N ALA A 177 -6.74 -8.18 -14.31
CA ALA A 177 -7.77 -8.61 -15.25
C ALA A 177 -9.04 -9.02 -14.49
N SER A 178 -10.21 -8.66 -15.01
CA SER A 178 -11.52 -9.04 -14.47
C SER A 178 -12.53 -9.37 -15.56
N TRP A 179 -13.47 -10.26 -15.26
CA TRP A 179 -14.51 -10.67 -16.21
C TRP A 179 -15.61 -9.63 -16.30
N SER A 180 -16.08 -9.39 -17.53
CA SER A 180 -17.39 -8.76 -17.70
C SER A 180 -18.48 -9.67 -17.12
N PRO A 181 -19.62 -9.12 -16.67
CA PRO A 181 -20.69 -9.91 -16.07
C PRO A 181 -21.24 -11.02 -16.98
N ASN A 182 -21.23 -10.79 -18.30
CA ASN A 182 -21.67 -11.76 -19.31
C ASN A 182 -20.59 -12.81 -19.69
N GLY A 183 -19.34 -12.63 -19.24
CA GLY A 183 -18.23 -13.56 -19.52
C GLY A 183 -17.67 -13.52 -20.94
N GLU A 184 -18.12 -12.59 -21.79
CA GLU A 184 -17.67 -12.48 -23.19
C GLU A 184 -16.43 -11.58 -23.34
N GLU A 185 -16.18 -10.74 -22.32
CA GLU A 185 -15.15 -9.70 -22.34
C GLU A 185 -14.34 -9.70 -21.04
N LEU A 186 -13.17 -9.09 -21.10
CA LEU A 186 -12.30 -8.83 -19.96
C LEU A 186 -11.99 -7.35 -19.88
N MET A 187 -11.96 -6.82 -18.67
CA MET A 187 -11.24 -5.59 -18.35
C MET A 187 -9.83 -6.01 -18.00
N VAL A 188 -8.84 -5.47 -18.70
CA VAL A 188 -7.43 -5.76 -18.51
C VAL A 188 -6.69 -4.46 -18.24
N ILE A 189 -5.85 -4.45 -17.22
CA ILE A 189 -4.93 -3.35 -16.93
C ILE A 189 -3.56 -3.73 -17.46
N LEU A 190 -3.06 -3.00 -18.46
CA LEU A 190 -1.74 -3.20 -19.06
C LEU A 190 -0.88 -1.96 -18.83
N ALA A 191 0.38 -2.19 -18.46
CA ALA A 191 1.45 -1.21 -18.53
C ALA A 191 2.34 -1.50 -19.76
N PRO A 192 3.05 -0.52 -20.33
CA PRO A 192 3.95 -0.75 -21.47
C PRO A 192 5.03 -1.81 -21.18
N THR A 193 5.63 -1.76 -19.98
CA THR A 193 6.62 -2.72 -19.48
C THR A 193 6.26 -3.17 -18.05
N PRO A 194 6.91 -4.19 -17.47
CA PRO A 194 6.75 -4.53 -16.07
C PRO A 194 7.56 -3.63 -15.12
N SER A 195 8.13 -2.51 -15.61
CA SER A 195 8.88 -1.58 -14.76
C SER A 195 7.99 -0.95 -13.69
N VAL A 196 8.60 -0.52 -12.59
CA VAL A 196 7.87 0.11 -11.48
C VAL A 196 7.21 1.40 -11.96
N ASP A 197 7.93 2.22 -12.71
CA ASP A 197 7.44 3.51 -13.20
C ASP A 197 6.24 3.37 -14.14
N ASP A 198 6.32 2.43 -15.10
CA ASP A 198 5.20 2.17 -16.01
C ASP A 198 3.98 1.63 -15.25
N SER A 199 4.20 0.79 -14.24
CA SER A 199 3.14 0.29 -13.37
C SER A 199 2.50 1.40 -12.54
N TYR A 200 3.22 2.48 -12.24
CA TYR A 200 2.67 3.62 -11.51
C TYR A 200 1.97 4.60 -12.45
N MET A 201 2.61 4.96 -13.56
CA MET A 201 2.25 6.12 -14.39
C MET A 201 1.56 5.77 -15.69
N GLN A 202 1.89 4.63 -16.28
CA GLN A 202 1.54 4.31 -17.67
C GLN A 202 0.55 3.16 -17.80
N LYS A 203 0.11 2.54 -16.70
CA LYS A 203 -0.95 1.53 -16.74
C LYS A 203 -2.27 2.13 -17.24
N ARG A 204 -2.91 1.42 -18.16
CA ARG A 204 -4.20 1.79 -18.78
C ARG A 204 -5.16 0.63 -18.78
N VAL A 205 -6.45 0.94 -18.85
CA VAL A 205 -7.53 -0.05 -18.90
C VAL A 205 -7.86 -0.37 -20.34
N PHE A 206 -8.05 -1.66 -20.64
CA PHE A 206 -8.41 -2.18 -21.95
C PHE A 206 -9.61 -3.12 -21.80
N VAL A 207 -10.56 -3.01 -22.71
CA VAL A 207 -11.65 -3.97 -22.84
C VAL A 207 -11.26 -4.94 -23.95
N VAL A 208 -11.26 -6.23 -23.65
CA VAL A 208 -10.74 -7.29 -24.53
C VAL A 208 -11.82 -8.33 -24.75
N ASN A 209 -12.08 -8.67 -26.01
CA ASN A 209 -12.96 -9.78 -26.34
C ASN A 209 -12.26 -11.11 -26.02
N VAL A 210 -12.90 -11.95 -25.21
CA VAL A 210 -12.27 -13.19 -24.72
C VAL A 210 -11.96 -14.13 -25.86
N GLU A 211 -12.92 -14.40 -26.74
CA GLU A 211 -12.78 -15.40 -27.81
C GLU A 211 -11.66 -15.03 -28.79
N SER A 212 -11.71 -13.83 -29.33
CA SER A 212 -10.75 -13.36 -30.34
C SER A 212 -9.41 -12.92 -29.74
N GLY A 213 -9.35 -12.61 -28.43
CA GLY A 213 -8.18 -12.01 -27.78
C GLY A 213 -7.90 -10.57 -28.21
N LYS A 214 -8.80 -9.94 -28.96
CA LYS A 214 -8.59 -8.58 -29.49
C LYS A 214 -9.08 -7.53 -28.51
N ILE A 215 -8.32 -6.43 -28.42
CA ILE A 215 -8.75 -5.21 -27.74
C ILE A 215 -9.94 -4.63 -28.49
N ILE A 216 -11.07 -4.53 -27.81
CA ILE A 216 -12.29 -3.84 -28.26
C ILE A 216 -12.09 -2.33 -28.09
N ARG A 217 -11.58 -1.91 -26.92
CA ARG A 217 -11.40 -0.49 -26.61
C ARG A 217 -10.27 -0.24 -25.60
N PRO A 218 -9.36 0.70 -25.87
CA PRO A 218 -8.51 1.30 -24.85
C PRO A 218 -9.25 2.43 -24.10
N LEU A 219 -9.10 2.49 -22.78
CA LEU A 219 -9.57 3.58 -21.94
C LEU A 219 -8.35 4.35 -21.43
N ASN A 220 -8.29 5.63 -21.78
CA ASN A 220 -7.19 6.49 -21.35
C ASN A 220 -7.56 7.18 -20.04
N ASN A 221 -7.22 6.56 -18.91
CA ASN A 221 -7.38 7.21 -17.61
C ASN A 221 -6.32 8.31 -17.42
N PRO A 222 -6.68 9.41 -16.74
CA PRO A 222 -5.70 10.41 -16.31
C PRO A 222 -4.77 9.83 -15.25
N GLY A 223 -3.46 9.92 -15.49
CA GLY A 223 -2.43 9.60 -14.50
C GLY A 223 -2.52 8.19 -13.88
N LYS A 224 -2.38 8.14 -12.55
CA LYS A 224 -2.44 6.91 -11.76
C LYS A 224 -3.82 6.26 -11.78
N LEU A 225 -3.82 4.94 -11.57
CA LEU A 225 -5.01 4.09 -11.70
C LEU A 225 -5.13 3.16 -10.49
N GLY A 226 -6.26 3.25 -9.80
CA GLY A 226 -6.65 2.36 -8.71
C GLY A 226 -7.56 1.21 -9.15
N GLN A 227 -8.52 0.87 -8.30
CA GLN A 227 -9.50 -0.17 -8.56
C GLN A 227 -10.38 0.16 -9.78
N VAL A 228 -10.65 -0.85 -10.60
CA VAL A 228 -11.61 -0.79 -11.71
C VAL A 228 -12.68 -1.85 -11.47
N SER A 229 -13.95 -1.53 -11.73
CA SER A 229 -15.07 -2.44 -11.48
C SER A 229 -16.11 -2.36 -12.59
N TRP A 230 -16.59 -3.53 -13.03
CA TRP A 230 -17.71 -3.65 -13.96
C TRP A 230 -19.01 -3.30 -13.28
N ARG A 231 -19.83 -2.48 -13.94
CA ARG A 231 -21.25 -2.36 -13.60
C ARG A 231 -21.94 -3.71 -13.83
N PRO A 232 -22.92 -4.13 -13.02
CA PRO A 232 -23.54 -5.45 -13.13
C PRO A 232 -24.13 -5.79 -14.51
N GLY A 233 -24.53 -4.80 -15.32
CA GLY A 233 -25.01 -5.01 -16.70
C GLY A 233 -23.91 -5.05 -17.77
N GLY A 234 -22.65 -4.81 -17.40
CA GLY A 234 -21.50 -4.79 -18.30
C GLY A 234 -21.40 -3.53 -19.18
N GLU A 235 -22.33 -2.59 -19.06
CA GLU A 235 -22.45 -1.45 -19.95
C GLU A 235 -21.49 -0.30 -19.61
N HIS A 236 -20.99 -0.25 -18.36
CA HIS A 236 -20.10 0.80 -17.85
C HIS A 236 -18.99 0.20 -16.99
N LEU A 237 -17.87 0.92 -16.93
CA LEU A 237 -16.78 0.70 -15.98
C LEU A 237 -16.71 1.87 -15.02
N THR A 238 -16.45 1.55 -13.75
CA THR A 238 -16.10 2.52 -12.73
C THR A 238 -14.63 2.39 -12.39
N ILE A 239 -13.94 3.52 -12.28
CA ILE A 239 -12.49 3.61 -12.14
C ILE A 239 -12.17 4.55 -10.99
N VAL A 240 -11.39 4.07 -10.02
CA VAL A 240 -10.67 4.94 -9.09
C VAL A 240 -9.46 5.49 -9.86
N SER A 241 -9.46 6.77 -10.17
CA SER A 241 -8.45 7.42 -11.01
C SER A 241 -7.81 8.60 -10.29
N ALA A 242 -6.60 8.95 -10.69
CA ALA A 242 -6.08 10.31 -10.52
C ALA A 242 -6.97 11.33 -11.26
N ALA A 243 -6.93 12.60 -10.87
CA ALA A 243 -7.64 13.68 -11.58
C ALA A 243 -6.96 14.06 -12.90
N ASP A 244 -5.63 14.10 -12.92
CA ASP A 244 -4.79 14.33 -14.10
C ASP A 244 -3.41 13.66 -13.92
N ILE A 245 -2.49 13.84 -14.87
CA ILE A 245 -1.14 13.24 -14.82
C ILE A 245 -0.30 13.74 -13.63
N HIS A 246 -0.64 14.89 -13.07
CA HIS A 246 0.00 15.50 -11.90
C HIS A 246 -0.69 15.15 -10.59
N ASP A 247 -1.84 14.48 -10.56
CA ASP A 247 -2.42 14.04 -9.28
C ASP A 247 -1.59 12.89 -8.69
N PRO A 248 -0.95 13.08 -7.51
CA PRO A 248 0.02 12.13 -6.97
C PRO A 248 -0.61 10.85 -6.43
N GLU A 249 -1.93 10.79 -6.27
CA GLU A 249 -2.62 9.62 -5.73
C GLU A 249 -3.98 9.49 -6.41
N GLU A 250 -4.33 8.28 -6.86
CA GLU A 250 -5.69 8.04 -7.30
C GLU A 250 -6.71 8.24 -6.16
N GLY A 251 -7.93 8.64 -6.52
CA GLY A 251 -8.96 8.81 -5.50
C GLY A 251 -10.26 9.41 -5.99
N ARG A 252 -10.29 9.81 -7.27
CA ARG A 252 -11.49 10.25 -7.98
C ARG A 252 -12.29 9.04 -8.42
N LEU A 253 -13.60 9.14 -8.30
CA LEU A 253 -14.50 8.09 -8.72
C LEU A 253 -15.05 8.40 -10.10
N MET A 254 -14.44 7.82 -11.13
CA MET A 254 -14.76 8.07 -12.52
C MET A 254 -15.65 6.96 -13.09
N VAL A 255 -16.54 7.30 -14.03
CA VAL A 255 -17.36 6.33 -14.77
C VAL A 255 -17.24 6.57 -16.28
N THR A 256 -17.29 5.49 -17.07
CA THR A 256 -17.35 5.55 -18.53
C THR A 256 -18.16 4.37 -19.08
N PRO A 257 -19.00 4.55 -20.12
CA PRO A 257 -19.57 3.44 -20.89
C PRO A 257 -18.47 2.56 -21.46
N VAL A 258 -18.77 1.31 -21.79
CA VAL A 258 -17.78 0.33 -22.32
C VAL A 258 -17.66 0.41 -23.84
N HIS A 259 -18.79 0.49 -24.55
CA HIS A 259 -18.84 0.42 -26.03
C HIS A 259 -19.08 1.77 -26.73
N GLU A 260 -19.06 2.87 -25.99
CA GLU A 260 -19.26 4.21 -26.54
C GLU A 260 -18.01 5.06 -26.29
N GLU A 261 -17.49 5.72 -27.31
CA GLU A 261 -16.41 6.68 -27.14
C GLU A 261 -16.92 7.92 -26.39
N SER A 262 -16.73 7.90 -25.07
CA SER A 262 -16.94 9.05 -24.21
C SER A 262 -15.73 9.25 -23.29
N GLY A 263 -15.61 10.48 -22.77
CA GLY A 263 -14.69 10.76 -21.68
C GLY A 263 -15.10 10.06 -20.37
N LEU A 264 -14.23 10.20 -19.37
CA LEU A 264 -14.51 9.83 -18.00
C LEU A 264 -15.33 10.93 -17.32
N VAL A 265 -16.34 10.53 -16.55
CA VAL A 265 -17.17 11.45 -15.75
C VAL A 265 -16.87 11.23 -14.28
N ASP A 266 -16.48 12.29 -13.57
CA ASP A 266 -16.27 12.28 -12.12
C ASP A 266 -17.62 12.30 -11.39
N LEU A 267 -17.92 11.24 -10.63
CA LEU A 267 -19.17 11.10 -9.90
C LEU A 267 -19.23 11.96 -8.63
N ILE A 268 -18.09 12.37 -8.06
CA ILE A 268 -18.04 13.13 -6.81
C ILE A 268 -17.05 14.30 -6.93
N PRO A 269 -17.27 15.25 -7.87
CA PRO A 269 -16.36 16.38 -8.11
C PRO A 269 -16.07 17.15 -6.80
N GLY A 270 -14.79 17.43 -6.52
CA GLY A 270 -14.37 18.17 -5.33
C GLY A 270 -14.36 17.37 -4.02
N LEU A 271 -14.52 16.04 -4.06
CA LEU A 271 -14.37 15.18 -2.87
C LEU A 271 -13.03 15.45 -2.16
N LYS A 272 -13.10 15.81 -0.86
CA LYS A 272 -11.95 16.07 0.02
C LYS A 272 -11.45 14.81 0.73
N ALA A 273 -11.42 13.71 0.00
CA ALA A 273 -11.02 12.37 0.43
C ALA A 273 -10.41 11.63 -0.77
N HIS A 274 -9.77 10.48 -0.56
CA HIS A 274 -9.30 9.61 -1.65
C HIS A 274 -10.01 8.26 -1.56
N VAL A 275 -10.86 7.97 -2.56
CA VAL A 275 -11.53 6.66 -2.67
C VAL A 275 -10.50 5.60 -2.99
N HIS A 276 -10.53 4.45 -2.30
CA HIS A 276 -9.60 3.35 -2.55
C HIS A 276 -10.30 2.00 -2.73
N THR A 277 -11.56 1.87 -2.32
CA THR A 277 -12.33 0.63 -2.53
C THR A 277 -13.73 0.97 -3.03
N ILE A 278 -14.19 0.26 -4.06
CA ILE A 278 -15.51 0.40 -4.66
C ILE A 278 -16.17 -0.95 -4.88
N SER A 279 -17.51 -0.98 -4.85
CA SER A 279 -18.31 -2.16 -5.17
C SER A 279 -19.70 -1.72 -5.59
N TRP A 280 -20.24 -2.26 -6.69
CA TRP A 280 -21.59 -1.96 -7.12
C TRP A 280 -22.63 -2.58 -6.18
N ARG A 281 -23.67 -1.82 -5.83
CA ARG A 281 -24.86 -2.31 -5.10
C ARG A 281 -25.93 -2.82 -6.06
N ASP A 282 -26.10 -2.10 -7.17
CA ASP A 282 -27.10 -2.35 -8.19
C ASP A 282 -26.66 -1.66 -9.49
N SER A 283 -27.52 -1.55 -10.48
CA SER A 283 -27.18 -0.87 -11.74
C SER A 283 -27.06 0.65 -11.58
N SER A 284 -27.44 1.28 -10.49
CA SER A 284 -27.47 2.75 -10.36
C SER A 284 -26.60 3.30 -9.24
N THR A 285 -26.22 2.46 -8.27
CA THR A 285 -25.55 2.88 -7.05
C THR A 285 -24.27 2.08 -6.78
N LEU A 286 -23.20 2.81 -6.45
CA LEU A 286 -21.91 2.29 -6.01
C LEU A 286 -21.74 2.49 -4.51
N TYR A 287 -21.17 1.50 -3.82
CA TYR A 287 -20.50 1.68 -2.55
C TYR A 287 -19.07 2.17 -2.78
N TRP A 288 -18.60 3.07 -1.92
CA TRP A 288 -17.23 3.54 -1.90
C TRP A 288 -16.70 3.66 -0.47
N LEU A 289 -15.42 3.37 -0.28
CA LEU A 289 -14.65 3.58 0.94
C LEU A 289 -13.46 4.46 0.61
N ALA A 290 -13.29 5.54 1.38
CA ALA A 290 -12.27 6.54 1.16
C ALA A 290 -11.48 6.85 2.43
N ALA A 291 -10.21 7.20 2.27
CA ALA A 291 -9.44 7.85 3.30
C ALA A 291 -9.86 9.31 3.42
N GLU A 292 -10.24 9.73 4.62
CA GLU A 292 -10.62 11.11 4.92
C GLU A 292 -9.88 11.62 6.15
N GLY A 293 -8.91 12.47 5.88
CA GLY A 293 -8.01 13.05 6.83
C GLY A 293 -7.11 12.03 7.52
N VAL A 294 -7.40 11.73 8.78
CA VAL A 294 -6.74 10.67 9.57
C VAL A 294 -7.68 9.47 9.79
N THR A 295 -8.79 9.41 9.08
CA THR A 295 -9.86 8.42 9.27
C THR A 295 -10.29 7.83 7.94
N SER A 296 -11.38 7.07 7.93
CA SER A 296 -12.02 6.52 6.73
C SER A 296 -13.49 6.88 6.71
N ARG A 297 -14.07 7.02 5.51
CA ARG A 297 -15.51 7.22 5.30
C ARG A 297 -16.05 6.21 4.29
N PHE A 298 -17.18 5.61 4.62
CA PHE A 298 -17.90 4.65 3.78
C PHE A 298 -19.26 5.21 3.39
N GLY A 299 -19.59 5.17 2.10
CA GLY A 299 -20.81 5.75 1.58
C GLY A 299 -21.29 5.09 0.30
N THR A 300 -22.35 5.65 -0.27
CA THR A 300 -22.81 5.35 -1.62
C THR A 300 -22.77 6.57 -2.51
N VAL A 301 -22.73 6.36 -3.82
CA VAL A 301 -22.97 7.37 -4.83
C VAL A 301 -23.87 6.81 -5.94
N ASN A 302 -24.81 7.61 -6.40
CA ASN A 302 -25.63 7.32 -7.58
C ASN A 302 -24.94 7.85 -8.85
N LEU A 303 -25.36 7.37 -10.03
CA LEU A 303 -24.81 7.85 -11.31
C LEU A 303 -25.04 9.33 -11.60
N ASP A 304 -25.99 9.98 -10.90
CA ASP A 304 -26.22 11.43 -10.96
C ASP A 304 -25.33 12.23 -9.99
N GLY A 305 -24.48 11.54 -9.21
CA GLY A 305 -23.58 12.12 -8.22
C GLY A 305 -24.20 12.32 -6.83
N GLU A 306 -25.45 11.91 -6.60
CA GLU A 306 -26.04 11.95 -5.25
C GLU A 306 -25.31 10.98 -4.33
N THR A 307 -24.79 11.49 -3.20
CA THR A 307 -24.04 10.70 -2.22
C THR A 307 -24.83 10.49 -0.94
N THR A 308 -24.58 9.36 -0.28
CA THR A 308 -25.10 9.09 1.07
C THR A 308 -23.98 8.55 1.94
N ASP A 309 -23.69 9.22 3.04
CA ASP A 309 -22.75 8.72 4.04
C ASP A 309 -23.41 7.59 4.84
N LEU A 310 -22.75 6.44 4.92
CA LEU A 310 -23.25 5.25 5.62
C LEU A 310 -22.52 5.04 6.94
N VAL A 311 -21.20 5.13 6.91
CA VAL A 311 -20.34 5.17 8.09
C VAL A 311 -19.43 6.39 7.93
N GLY A 312 -19.68 7.41 8.75
CA GLY A 312 -18.92 8.65 8.76
C GLY A 312 -17.51 8.47 9.35
N THR A 313 -16.80 9.58 9.45
CA THR A 313 -15.47 9.63 10.06
C THR A 313 -15.55 9.32 11.56
N GLY A 314 -14.62 8.50 12.05
CA GLY A 314 -14.53 8.10 13.46
C GLY A 314 -13.75 9.09 14.31
N GLY A 315 -13.90 9.01 15.64
CA GLY A 315 -13.09 9.74 16.60
C GLY A 315 -11.87 8.97 17.08
N ASP A 316 -11.27 9.44 18.18
CA ASP A 316 -10.15 8.74 18.82
C ASP A 316 -10.55 7.35 19.33
N GLY A 317 -9.81 6.33 18.89
CA GLY A 317 -10.04 4.93 19.26
C GLY A 317 -11.11 4.21 18.43
N ASP A 318 -11.83 4.92 17.56
CA ASP A 318 -12.67 4.27 16.56
C ASP A 318 -11.81 3.58 15.49
N PRO A 319 -12.29 2.47 14.89
CA PRO A 319 -11.58 1.79 13.83
C PRO A 319 -11.52 2.62 12.54
N VAL A 320 -10.35 2.64 11.91
CA VAL A 320 -10.16 3.12 10.53
C VAL A 320 -10.20 1.90 9.60
N PHE A 321 -11.07 1.95 8.59
CA PHE A 321 -11.28 0.88 7.63
C PHE A 321 -10.48 1.13 6.35
N LYS A 322 -9.88 0.07 5.81
CA LYS A 322 -9.06 0.13 4.58
C LYS A 322 -9.66 -0.61 3.39
N GLU A 323 -10.55 -1.56 3.65
CA GLU A 323 -11.15 -2.40 2.63
C GLU A 323 -12.51 -2.89 3.13
N PHE A 324 -13.42 -3.17 2.19
CA PHE A 324 -14.68 -3.84 2.46
C PHE A 324 -15.01 -4.87 1.38
N SER A 325 -15.82 -5.87 1.75
CA SER A 325 -16.39 -6.86 0.84
C SER A 325 -17.87 -7.05 1.21
N ALA A 326 -18.74 -7.12 0.21
CA ALA A 326 -20.18 -7.28 0.38
C ALA A 326 -20.64 -8.65 -0.12
N SER A 327 -21.71 -9.18 0.46
CA SER A 327 -22.45 -10.30 -0.12
C SER A 327 -23.15 -9.89 -1.41
N GLU A 328 -23.51 -10.87 -2.23
CA GLU A 328 -24.18 -10.65 -3.53
C GLU A 328 -25.54 -9.96 -3.36
N ASP A 329 -26.25 -10.27 -2.28
CA ASP A 329 -27.53 -9.64 -1.93
C ASP A 329 -27.38 -8.30 -1.17
N HIS A 330 -26.15 -7.86 -0.90
CA HIS A 330 -25.80 -6.66 -0.13
C HIS A 330 -26.43 -6.59 1.27
N THR A 331 -26.74 -7.74 1.90
CA THR A 331 -27.23 -7.84 3.29
C THR A 331 -26.14 -8.20 4.30
N ALA A 332 -24.89 -8.33 3.85
CA ALA A 332 -23.75 -8.58 4.70
C ALA A 332 -22.51 -7.86 4.18
N PHE A 333 -21.73 -7.31 5.10
CA PHE A 333 -20.47 -6.66 4.78
C PHE A 333 -19.38 -7.15 5.73
N ALA A 334 -18.18 -7.34 5.20
CA ALA A 334 -16.94 -7.52 5.95
C ALA A 334 -16.03 -6.31 5.71
N PHE A 335 -15.35 -5.83 6.74
CA PHE A 335 -14.39 -4.73 6.67
C PHE A 335 -13.08 -5.14 7.32
N LEU A 336 -11.96 -4.66 6.77
CA LEU A 336 -10.66 -4.69 7.43
C LEU A 336 -10.44 -3.36 8.15
N GLY A 337 -10.43 -3.40 9.48
CA GLY A 337 -10.31 -2.22 10.33
C GLY A 337 -9.22 -2.36 11.39
N SER A 338 -8.59 -1.25 11.75
CA SER A 338 -7.61 -1.20 12.86
C SER A 338 -7.78 0.09 13.66
N ALA A 339 -7.29 0.11 14.90
CA ALA A 339 -7.33 1.28 15.76
C ALA A 339 -6.03 1.40 16.58
N ALA A 340 -5.92 2.45 17.39
CA ALA A 340 -4.75 2.69 18.24
C ALA A 340 -4.36 1.51 19.17
N THR A 341 -5.31 0.63 19.50
CA THR A 341 -5.15 -0.44 20.49
C THR A 341 -5.19 -1.86 19.91
N PHE A 342 -5.44 -2.01 18.61
CA PHE A 342 -5.41 -3.32 17.95
C PHE A 342 -5.00 -3.21 16.46
N PRO A 343 -4.24 -4.19 15.94
CA PRO A 343 -3.88 -4.25 14.53
C PRO A 343 -5.09 -4.56 13.64
N THR A 344 -4.91 -4.75 12.34
CA THR A 344 -6.02 -5.04 11.42
C THR A 344 -6.80 -6.32 11.80
N GLU A 345 -8.09 -6.15 12.03
CA GLU A 345 -9.06 -7.18 12.40
C GLU A 345 -10.27 -7.08 11.46
N ILE A 346 -11.07 -8.15 11.42
CA ILE A 346 -12.31 -8.23 10.65
C ILE A 346 -13.46 -7.66 11.46
N PHE A 347 -14.21 -6.78 10.82
CA PHE A 347 -15.48 -6.27 11.27
C PHE A 347 -16.58 -6.74 10.33
N VAL A 348 -17.79 -6.98 10.84
CA VAL A 348 -18.95 -7.32 10.01
C VAL A 348 -20.15 -6.46 10.33
N SER A 349 -21.02 -6.24 9.35
CA SER A 349 -22.31 -5.60 9.55
C SER A 349 -23.43 -6.34 8.82
N ALA A 350 -24.66 -6.15 9.31
CA ALA A 350 -25.87 -6.75 8.75
C ALA A 350 -26.52 -5.93 7.62
N LYS A 351 -25.99 -4.74 7.35
CA LYS A 351 -26.35 -3.86 6.24
C LYS A 351 -25.32 -2.73 6.16
N ALA A 352 -25.23 -2.07 5.01
CA ALA A 352 -24.20 -1.08 4.74
C ALA A 352 -24.18 0.10 5.74
N SER A 353 -25.36 0.55 6.21
CA SER A 353 -25.51 1.64 7.19
C SER A 353 -25.39 1.21 8.65
N ALA A 354 -25.23 -0.07 8.94
CA ALA A 354 -25.06 -0.54 10.32
C ALA A 354 -23.60 -0.41 10.76
N LYS A 355 -23.38 0.05 12.00
CA LYS A 355 -22.04 0.13 12.60
C LYS A 355 -21.36 -1.25 12.56
N PRO A 356 -20.20 -1.40 11.89
CA PRO A 356 -19.49 -2.68 11.83
C PRO A 356 -19.05 -3.14 13.22
N GLN A 357 -19.24 -4.42 13.52
CA GLN A 357 -18.84 -5.06 14.78
C GLN A 357 -17.56 -5.86 14.58
N ARG A 358 -16.58 -5.68 15.48
CA ARG A 358 -15.32 -6.43 15.46
C ARG A 358 -15.59 -7.89 15.80
N MET A 359 -15.24 -8.80 14.89
CA MET A 359 -15.48 -10.24 15.05
C MET A 359 -14.22 -11.03 15.40
N THR A 360 -13.04 -10.44 15.23
CA THR A 360 -11.76 -11.12 15.45
C THR A 360 -10.91 -10.38 16.48
N ASP A 361 -10.18 -11.17 17.27
CA ASP A 361 -9.13 -10.71 18.17
C ASP A 361 -7.92 -11.61 17.99
N THR A 362 -7.14 -11.34 16.94
CA THR A 362 -6.04 -12.18 16.49
C THR A 362 -4.84 -12.12 17.44
N ASN A 363 -4.76 -11.06 18.25
CA ASN A 363 -3.68 -10.80 19.19
C ASN A 363 -4.23 -10.57 20.61
N PRO A 364 -4.87 -11.57 21.24
CA PRO A 364 -5.56 -11.38 22.53
C PRO A 364 -4.60 -11.00 23.66
N TRP A 365 -3.32 -11.36 23.55
CA TRP A 365 -2.26 -10.99 24.48
C TRP A 365 -2.06 -9.46 24.58
N LEU A 366 -2.53 -8.67 23.60
CA LEU A 366 -2.48 -7.22 23.67
C LEU A 366 -3.38 -6.65 24.78
N LYS A 367 -4.39 -7.40 25.24
CA LYS A 367 -5.25 -7.01 26.38
C LYS A 367 -4.47 -6.91 27.69
N GLU A 368 -3.34 -7.62 27.78
CA GLU A 368 -2.43 -7.58 28.93
C GLU A 368 -1.44 -6.40 28.85
N LYS A 369 -1.47 -5.63 27.76
CA LYS A 369 -0.60 -4.47 27.55
C LYS A 369 -1.37 -3.19 27.81
N LYS A 370 -0.67 -2.23 28.43
CA LYS A 370 -1.16 -0.87 28.55
C LYS A 370 -0.78 -0.12 27.27
N PHE A 371 -1.75 0.50 26.62
CA PHE A 371 -1.52 1.37 25.47
C PHE A 371 -1.43 2.82 25.92
N ALA A 372 -0.54 3.57 25.29
CA ALA A 372 -0.52 5.00 25.41
C ALA A 372 -1.74 5.62 24.73
N ARG A 373 -2.19 6.76 25.26
CA ARG A 373 -3.23 7.59 24.63
C ARG A 373 -2.75 8.03 23.25
N GLN A 374 -3.55 7.78 22.23
CA GLN A 374 -3.37 8.25 20.87
C GLN A 374 -4.53 9.19 20.53
N THR A 375 -4.23 10.37 19.98
CA THR A 375 -5.24 11.41 19.70
C THR A 375 -4.95 12.13 18.39
N VAL A 376 -5.99 12.56 17.70
CA VAL A 376 -5.86 13.50 16.58
C VAL A 376 -5.54 14.90 17.11
N VAL A 377 -4.56 15.56 16.51
CA VAL A 377 -4.20 16.95 16.81
C VAL A 377 -4.25 17.77 15.53
N THR A 378 -4.88 18.94 15.63
CA THR A 378 -4.94 19.94 14.57
C THR A 378 -4.04 21.13 14.92
N TRP A 379 -3.28 21.61 13.95
CA TRP A 379 -2.49 22.85 14.08
C TRP A 379 -2.59 23.69 12.80
N LYS A 380 -2.06 24.92 12.88
CA LYS A 380 -1.94 25.79 11.71
C LYS A 380 -0.49 25.87 11.26
N GLY A 381 -0.26 25.73 9.96
CA GLY A 381 1.00 26.04 9.30
C GLY A 381 1.32 27.53 9.40
N GLY A 382 2.54 27.92 9.01
CA GLY A 382 3.00 29.31 9.08
C GLY A 382 2.17 30.29 8.23
N ASP A 383 1.48 29.78 7.21
CA ASP A 383 0.56 30.52 6.33
C ASP A 383 -0.92 30.36 6.72
N GLY A 384 -1.19 29.78 7.89
CA GLY A 384 -2.55 29.58 8.39
C GLY A 384 -3.24 28.31 7.89
N LEU A 385 -2.60 27.51 7.03
CA LEU A 385 -3.13 26.24 6.54
C LEU A 385 -3.43 25.30 7.72
N GLU A 386 -4.67 24.80 7.80
CA GLU A 386 -5.03 23.83 8.83
C GLU A 386 -4.49 22.45 8.47
N LEU A 387 -3.77 21.84 9.41
CA LEU A 387 -3.07 20.58 9.29
C LEU A 387 -3.45 19.67 10.44
N GLN A 388 -3.32 18.36 10.24
CA GLN A 388 -3.70 17.36 11.23
C GLN A 388 -2.67 16.24 11.30
N GLY A 389 -2.69 15.51 12.40
CA GLY A 389 -1.74 14.44 12.66
C GLY A 389 -2.12 13.68 13.92
N ILE A 390 -1.33 12.65 14.23
CA ILE A 390 -1.61 11.75 15.34
C ILE A 390 -0.54 11.93 16.41
N LEU A 391 -0.97 12.30 17.63
CA LEU A 391 -0.11 12.35 18.81
C LEU A 391 -0.33 11.10 19.67
N ILE A 392 0.73 10.32 19.84
CA ILE A 392 0.81 9.28 20.87
C ILE A 392 1.54 9.88 22.07
N TYR A 393 0.85 9.98 23.19
CA TYR A 393 1.41 10.48 24.44
C TYR A 393 2.39 9.46 25.04
N PRO A 394 3.27 9.87 25.96
CA PRO A 394 3.97 8.93 26.82
C PRO A 394 2.98 8.03 27.58
N LEU A 395 3.32 6.75 27.76
CA LEU A 395 2.42 5.76 28.39
C LEU A 395 1.91 6.17 29.78
N ASN A 396 2.73 6.89 30.53
CA ASN A 396 2.44 7.41 31.86
C ASN A 396 2.45 8.95 31.87
N TYR A 397 1.81 9.54 30.85
CA TYR A 397 1.70 11.00 30.73
C TYR A 397 1.14 11.65 32.01
N GLN A 398 1.70 12.81 32.32
CA GLN A 398 1.35 13.66 33.46
C GLN A 398 1.29 15.10 32.93
N ALA A 399 0.16 15.76 33.17
CA ALA A 399 -0.03 17.14 32.74
C ALA A 399 1.04 18.06 33.37
N GLY A 400 1.56 19.00 32.59
CA GLY A 400 2.61 19.94 33.02
C GLY A 400 4.03 19.38 33.00
N LYS A 401 4.23 18.09 32.73
CA LYS A 401 5.55 17.51 32.50
C LYS A 401 5.91 17.55 31.01
N ILE A 402 7.15 17.91 30.74
CA ILE A 402 7.73 17.90 29.39
C ILE A 402 8.32 16.52 29.09
N TYR A 403 8.17 16.08 27.84
CA TYR A 403 8.66 14.78 27.36
C TYR A 403 9.53 14.93 26.11
N PRO A 404 10.58 14.11 25.96
CA PRO A 404 11.27 14.01 24.68
C PRO A 404 10.29 13.52 23.62
N THR A 405 10.34 14.13 22.44
CA THR A 405 9.34 13.92 21.39
C THR A 405 9.98 13.45 20.11
N ILE A 406 9.37 12.48 19.44
CA ILE A 406 9.80 12.00 18.12
C ILE A 406 8.77 12.44 17.09
N ILE A 407 9.20 13.22 16.10
CA ILE A 407 8.42 13.50 14.90
C ILE A 407 8.70 12.40 13.89
N TYR A 408 7.68 11.62 13.54
CA TYR A 408 7.75 10.60 12.49
C TYR A 408 7.13 11.15 11.21
N VAL A 409 7.95 11.43 10.19
CA VAL A 409 7.50 11.94 8.89
C VAL A 409 7.25 10.75 7.96
N HIS A 410 6.05 10.65 7.39
CA HIS A 410 5.71 9.57 6.48
C HIS A 410 6.45 9.68 5.13
N GLY A 411 6.53 8.55 4.42
CA GLY A 411 7.09 8.47 3.07
C GLY A 411 6.07 8.86 1.98
N GLY A 412 6.47 8.72 0.72
CA GLY A 412 5.69 9.16 -0.43
C GLY A 412 6.44 10.26 -1.19
N PRO A 413 6.03 11.54 -1.12
CA PRO A 413 5.17 12.17 -0.09
C PRO A 413 3.66 11.89 -0.24
N GLU A 414 3.28 11.15 -1.28
CA GLU A 414 1.95 10.71 -1.69
C GLU A 414 1.31 9.69 -0.70
N SER A 415 1.27 10.04 0.59
CA SER A 415 0.70 9.17 1.62
C SER A 415 0.14 9.99 2.77
N HIS A 416 -0.43 9.32 3.77
CA HIS A 416 -0.84 9.94 5.02
C HIS A 416 -0.81 8.91 6.14
N GLU A 417 -0.74 9.40 7.37
CA GLU A 417 -0.92 8.61 8.57
C GLU A 417 -2.38 8.67 9.01
N SER A 418 -2.97 7.52 9.31
CA SER A 418 -4.32 7.42 9.86
C SER A 418 -4.27 7.23 11.38
N ASN A 419 -5.32 7.60 12.10
CA ASN A 419 -5.51 7.37 13.55
C ASN A 419 -5.83 5.90 13.86
N ALA A 420 -5.01 5.02 13.32
CA ALA A 420 -5.17 3.58 13.29
C ALA A 420 -4.02 2.92 14.07
N TRP A 421 -3.67 1.69 13.69
CA TRP A 421 -2.56 0.97 14.30
C TRP A 421 -1.18 1.50 13.83
N LEU A 422 -0.55 2.36 14.65
CA LEU A 422 0.77 2.95 14.38
C LEU A 422 1.92 2.23 15.10
N THR A 423 1.83 0.89 15.20
CA THR A 423 2.81 0.06 15.92
C THR A 423 3.29 -1.09 15.04
N SER A 424 4.23 -0.81 14.15
CA SER A 424 4.86 -1.78 13.24
C SER A 424 6.39 -1.63 13.27
N TYR A 425 7.11 -2.44 12.50
CA TYR A 425 8.58 -2.40 12.48
C TYR A 425 9.13 -0.98 12.19
N SER A 426 8.53 -0.26 11.23
CA SER A 426 8.91 1.12 10.92
C SER A 426 8.14 2.16 11.73
N HIS A 427 6.94 1.85 12.24
CA HIS A 427 6.12 2.78 13.02
C HIS A 427 6.30 2.52 14.52
N LEU A 428 7.20 3.27 15.15
CA LEU A 428 7.64 3.05 16.53
C LEU A 428 6.66 3.53 17.63
N GLY A 429 5.45 4.00 17.27
CA GLY A 429 4.57 4.81 18.10
C GLY A 429 4.40 4.34 19.54
N GLN A 430 3.72 3.21 19.75
CA GLN A 430 3.47 2.69 21.10
C GLN A 430 4.74 2.19 21.81
N VAL A 431 5.74 1.72 21.06
CA VAL A 431 7.01 1.25 21.63
C VAL A 431 7.81 2.41 22.23
N ALA A 432 7.89 3.53 21.53
CA ALA A 432 8.54 4.75 22.00
C ALA A 432 7.76 5.39 23.15
N ALA A 433 6.43 5.39 23.06
CA ALA A 433 5.57 5.86 24.15
C ALA A 433 5.77 5.07 25.46
N GLY A 434 5.94 3.75 25.36
CA GLY A 434 6.32 2.88 26.48
C GLY A 434 7.69 3.20 27.07
N ARG A 435 8.59 3.81 26.29
CA ARG A 435 9.91 4.30 26.72
C ARG A 435 9.89 5.77 27.20
N GLY A 436 8.71 6.37 27.34
CA GLY A 436 8.55 7.71 27.88
C GLY A 436 8.66 8.85 26.87
N PHE A 437 8.61 8.56 25.57
CA PHE A 437 8.56 9.58 24.52
C PHE A 437 7.12 9.97 24.20
N ALA A 438 6.90 11.21 23.77
CA ALA A 438 5.77 11.51 22.91
C ALA A 438 6.16 11.19 21.45
N VAL A 439 5.19 10.77 20.63
CA VAL A 439 5.43 10.52 19.20
C VAL A 439 4.36 11.23 18.39
N PHE A 440 4.78 12.01 17.40
CA PHE A 440 3.87 12.74 16.53
C PHE A 440 4.03 12.31 15.08
N TYR A 441 2.90 12.03 14.43
CA TYR A 441 2.77 11.64 13.04
C TYR A 441 2.03 12.76 12.28
N PRO A 442 2.73 13.80 11.77
CA PRO A 442 2.12 14.89 11.04
C PRO A 442 1.72 14.48 9.61
N ASN A 443 0.52 14.85 9.19
CA ASN A 443 0.17 14.92 7.77
C ASN A 443 0.32 16.37 7.31
N TYR A 444 1.46 16.63 6.66
CA TYR A 444 1.84 17.95 6.13
C TYR A 444 1.12 18.24 4.81
N ARG A 445 1.26 19.45 4.25
CA ARG A 445 0.69 19.74 2.92
C ARG A 445 1.24 18.77 1.86
N GLY A 446 0.38 18.27 0.99
CA GLY A 446 0.74 17.24 0.01
C GLY A 446 0.45 15.80 0.44
N SER A 447 0.13 15.57 1.73
CA SER A 447 -0.36 14.26 2.17
C SER A 447 -1.70 13.89 1.51
N THR A 448 -1.98 12.59 1.39
CA THR A 448 -3.25 12.09 0.83
C THR A 448 -4.39 12.13 1.87
N GLY A 449 -5.58 11.68 1.48
CA GLY A 449 -6.77 11.67 2.35
C GLY A 449 -7.50 13.02 2.50
N ARG A 450 -7.06 14.10 1.84
CA ARG A 450 -7.72 15.43 1.91
C ARG A 450 -8.17 15.99 0.56
N GLY A 451 -8.25 15.13 -0.45
CA GLY A 451 -8.58 15.47 -1.84
C GLY A 451 -7.38 16.01 -2.64
N VAL A 452 -7.58 16.11 -3.95
CA VAL A 452 -6.56 16.43 -4.96
C VAL A 452 -5.89 17.78 -4.70
N GLU A 453 -6.68 18.82 -4.41
CA GLU A 453 -6.13 20.16 -4.17
C GLU A 453 -5.11 20.16 -3.03
N PHE A 454 -5.32 19.35 -1.99
CA PHE A 454 -4.41 19.26 -0.86
C PHE A 454 -3.20 18.37 -1.15
N SER A 455 -3.38 17.22 -1.83
CA SER A 455 -2.28 16.32 -2.19
C SER A 455 -1.31 16.95 -3.19
N MET A 456 -1.78 17.88 -4.02
CA MET A 456 -0.93 18.66 -4.93
C MET A 456 -0.20 19.83 -4.24
N MET A 457 -0.53 20.18 -2.98
CA MET A 457 0.15 21.26 -2.26
C MET A 457 1.59 20.86 -1.91
N GLY A 458 2.56 21.33 -2.69
CA GLY A 458 3.99 21.00 -2.52
C GLY A 458 4.65 20.59 -3.83
N GLN A 459 3.86 20.37 -4.88
CA GLN A 459 4.39 20.24 -6.23
C GLN A 459 5.09 21.52 -6.66
N SER A 460 6.18 21.35 -7.39
CA SER A 460 7.07 22.44 -7.79
C SER A 460 7.69 23.23 -6.63
N ASP A 461 7.66 22.72 -5.39
CA ASP A 461 8.22 23.36 -4.17
C ASP A 461 9.01 22.38 -3.28
N ALA A 462 9.90 21.55 -3.85
CA ALA A 462 10.72 20.62 -3.05
C ALA A 462 11.55 21.33 -1.98
N ALA A 463 11.58 20.72 -0.78
CA ALA A 463 12.24 21.32 0.39
C ALA A 463 11.65 22.70 0.74
N GLY A 464 10.37 22.88 0.49
CA GLY A 464 9.64 24.13 0.59
C GLY A 464 8.73 24.19 1.80
N LYS A 465 7.47 24.55 1.56
CA LYS A 465 6.50 24.84 2.62
C LYS A 465 6.10 23.63 3.45
N GLU A 466 6.21 22.42 2.93
CA GLU A 466 6.00 21.16 3.67
C GLU A 466 6.91 21.06 4.89
N PHE A 467 8.13 21.57 4.82
CA PHE A 467 9.03 21.60 5.96
C PHE A 467 8.68 22.69 6.96
N SER A 468 8.14 23.81 6.49
CA SER A 468 7.61 24.86 7.38
C SER A 468 6.41 24.35 8.18
N ASP A 469 5.61 23.44 7.62
CA ASP A 469 4.53 22.75 8.33
C ASP A 469 5.05 21.86 9.47
N LEU A 470 6.14 21.13 9.23
CA LEU A 470 6.81 20.33 10.26
C LEU A 470 7.35 21.21 11.40
N ILE A 471 7.91 22.37 11.07
CA ILE A 471 8.40 23.33 12.07
C ILE A 471 7.26 23.98 12.86
N ALA A 472 6.14 24.29 12.20
CA ALA A 472 4.93 24.79 12.85
C ALA A 472 4.33 23.73 13.79
N CYS A 473 4.34 22.46 13.39
CA CYS A 473 3.97 21.32 14.23
C CYS A 473 4.84 21.24 15.49
N VAL A 474 6.17 21.32 15.36
CA VAL A 474 7.07 21.34 16.53
C VAL A 474 6.76 22.53 17.45
N GLY A 475 6.52 23.71 16.87
CA GLY A 475 6.09 24.89 17.64
C GLY A 475 4.79 24.66 18.41
N HIS A 476 3.80 24.04 17.77
CA HIS A 476 2.52 23.70 18.39
C HIS A 476 2.70 22.75 19.60
N LEU A 477 3.53 21.71 19.47
CA LEU A 477 3.79 20.77 20.57
C LEU A 477 4.54 21.43 21.74
N ILE A 478 5.43 22.39 21.47
CA ILE A 478 6.09 23.20 22.51
C ILE A 478 5.06 24.08 23.22
N SER A 479 4.23 24.81 22.47
CA SER A 479 3.19 25.68 23.04
C SER A 479 2.13 24.91 23.84
N ALA A 480 1.83 23.67 23.42
CA ALA A 480 0.93 22.77 24.14
C ALA A 480 1.57 22.17 25.42
N GLY A 481 2.85 22.44 25.70
CA GLY A 481 3.55 21.92 26.88
C GLY A 481 3.84 20.41 26.80
N ILE A 482 3.89 19.84 25.59
CA ILE A 482 4.23 18.42 25.40
C ILE A 482 5.74 18.21 25.40
N THR A 483 6.48 19.10 24.74
CA THR A 483 7.93 18.97 24.49
C THR A 483 8.67 20.29 24.76
N ALA A 484 9.99 20.22 24.94
CA ALA A 484 10.87 21.39 24.95
C ALA A 484 11.65 21.51 23.63
N PRO A 485 12.09 22.73 23.23
CA PRO A 485 12.79 22.96 21.97
C PRO A 485 14.00 22.05 21.69
N ASP A 486 14.75 21.68 22.73
CA ASP A 486 16.00 20.90 22.67
C ASP A 486 15.79 19.39 22.90
N THR A 487 14.54 18.93 22.87
CA THR A 487 14.18 17.52 23.19
C THR A 487 13.43 16.82 22.06
N VAL A 488 13.42 17.39 20.85
CA VAL A 488 12.70 16.87 19.69
C VAL A 488 13.63 16.11 18.76
N GLY A 489 13.33 14.85 18.47
CA GLY A 489 13.97 14.07 17.41
C GLY A 489 13.08 13.98 16.16
N VAL A 490 13.69 13.68 15.00
CA VAL A 490 12.97 13.44 13.74
C VAL A 490 13.38 12.11 13.12
N THR A 491 12.43 11.40 12.53
CA THR A 491 12.68 10.17 11.77
C THR A 491 11.62 9.97 10.69
N GLY A 492 11.88 9.10 9.73
CA GLY A 492 10.95 8.76 8.66
C GLY A 492 11.59 7.86 7.60
N GLY A 493 10.73 7.19 6.82
CA GLY A 493 11.10 6.29 5.73
C GLY A 493 10.99 6.95 4.35
N SER A 494 11.86 6.62 3.39
CA SER A 494 11.76 7.12 2.00
C SER A 494 11.79 8.66 1.95
N TYR A 495 10.74 9.34 1.46
CA TYR A 495 10.61 10.80 1.55
C TYR A 495 10.67 11.31 3.00
N GLY A 496 10.15 10.57 3.98
CA GLY A 496 10.32 10.88 5.40
C GLY A 496 11.78 10.78 5.86
N GLY A 497 12.59 9.94 5.20
CA GLY A 497 14.02 9.87 5.41
C GLY A 497 14.75 11.08 4.83
N TYR A 498 14.37 11.52 3.62
CA TYR A 498 14.79 12.81 3.07
C TYR A 498 14.45 13.95 4.02
N ALA A 499 13.21 13.94 4.54
CA ALA A 499 12.77 14.94 5.49
C ALA A 499 13.58 14.94 6.79
N SER A 500 13.94 13.75 7.29
CA SER A 500 14.80 13.60 8.47
C SER A 500 16.16 14.26 8.26
N VAL A 501 16.79 14.04 7.11
CA VAL A 501 18.08 14.68 6.76
C VAL A 501 17.91 16.18 6.56
N TRP A 502 16.88 16.62 5.86
CA TRP A 502 16.62 18.04 5.64
C TRP A 502 16.39 18.80 6.94
N CYS A 503 15.50 18.30 7.81
CA CYS A 503 15.24 18.85 9.15
C CYS A 503 16.53 18.98 9.95
N SER A 504 17.36 17.95 9.91
CA SER A 504 18.58 17.93 10.70
C SER A 504 19.68 18.86 10.18
N THR A 505 19.69 19.18 8.88
CA THR A 505 20.73 20.01 8.24
C THR A 505 20.31 21.47 8.13
N PHE A 506 19.10 21.74 7.63
CA PHE A 506 18.57 23.10 7.45
C PHE A 506 17.97 23.66 8.74
N TYR A 507 17.18 22.85 9.45
CA TYR A 507 16.56 23.19 10.74
C TYR A 507 17.29 22.56 11.92
N SER A 508 18.62 22.44 11.82
CA SER A 508 19.48 21.71 12.77
C SER A 508 19.35 22.14 14.23
N ASP A 509 18.90 23.37 14.48
CA ASP A 509 18.69 23.97 15.80
C ASP A 509 17.33 23.57 16.42
N ARG A 510 16.44 22.98 15.63
CA ARG A 510 15.09 22.58 16.04
C ARG A 510 14.97 21.12 16.44
N PHE A 511 16.01 20.32 16.20
CA PHE A 511 16.01 18.88 16.46
C PHE A 511 17.28 18.47 17.19
N ALA A 512 17.14 17.67 18.24
CA ALA A 512 18.24 17.09 19.02
C ALA A 512 18.87 15.87 18.31
N ALA A 513 18.06 15.09 17.59
CA ALA A 513 18.50 13.87 16.91
C ALA A 513 17.73 13.63 15.60
N SER A 514 18.37 12.95 14.65
CA SER A 514 17.76 12.55 13.38
C SER A 514 18.11 11.10 13.03
N VAL A 515 17.10 10.34 12.59
CA VAL A 515 17.25 8.97 12.12
C VAL A 515 16.65 8.84 10.72
N MET A 516 17.52 8.71 9.72
CA MET A 516 17.11 8.47 8.33
C MET A 516 16.89 6.98 8.09
N PHE A 517 15.67 6.59 7.73
CA PHE A 517 15.35 5.22 7.32
C PHE A 517 15.13 5.16 5.80
N VAL A 518 15.94 4.37 5.08
CA VAL A 518 15.84 4.18 3.61
C VAL A 518 15.56 5.47 2.81
N GLY A 519 16.16 6.58 3.24
CA GLY A 519 15.84 7.92 2.75
C GLY A 519 16.68 8.37 1.57
N ILE A 520 16.25 9.47 0.94
CA ILE A 520 16.98 10.11 -0.15
C ILE A 520 17.98 11.09 0.43
N SER A 521 19.27 10.86 0.18
CA SER A 521 20.36 11.74 0.61
C SER A 521 20.78 12.75 -0.46
N ASP A 522 20.70 12.37 -1.73
CA ASP A 522 21.16 13.19 -2.85
C ASP A 522 20.24 13.01 -4.05
N ASN A 523 19.43 14.03 -4.32
CA ASN A 523 18.49 14.04 -5.43
C ASN A 523 19.18 14.08 -6.81
N VAL A 524 20.43 14.58 -6.93
CA VAL A 524 21.17 14.53 -8.20
C VAL A 524 21.48 13.08 -8.56
N SER A 525 22.02 12.34 -7.59
CA SER A 525 22.29 10.91 -7.79
C SER A 525 21.00 10.11 -8.02
N LYS A 526 19.92 10.44 -7.28
CA LYS A 526 18.62 9.76 -7.41
C LYS A 526 18.06 9.92 -8.81
N VAL A 527 18.03 11.14 -9.35
CA VAL A 527 17.48 11.39 -10.71
C VAL A 527 18.19 10.54 -11.77
N GLY A 528 19.49 10.26 -11.62
CA GLY A 528 20.24 9.41 -12.56
C GLY A 528 20.21 7.90 -12.26
N THR A 529 19.56 7.45 -11.18
CA THR A 529 19.63 6.03 -10.74
C THR A 529 18.29 5.43 -10.31
N THR A 530 17.23 6.23 -10.28
CA THR A 530 15.91 5.80 -9.81
C THR A 530 15.22 4.91 -10.85
N ASP A 531 14.45 3.94 -10.39
CA ASP A 531 13.58 3.05 -11.18
C ASP A 531 12.19 3.66 -11.48
N ILE A 532 12.01 4.95 -11.14
CA ILE A 532 10.75 5.71 -11.21
C ILE A 532 10.94 7.16 -11.75
N PRO A 533 11.62 7.37 -12.89
CA PRO A 533 11.92 8.71 -13.41
C PRO A 533 10.68 9.57 -13.74
N ASP A 534 9.62 9.01 -14.33
CA ASP A 534 8.38 9.71 -14.67
C ASP A 534 7.58 10.09 -13.42
N GLU A 535 7.38 9.17 -12.48
CA GLU A 535 6.77 9.48 -11.18
C GLU A 535 7.50 10.66 -10.53
N MET A 536 8.83 10.60 -10.51
CA MET A 536 9.61 11.68 -9.91
C MET A 536 9.46 12.99 -10.69
N PHE A 537 9.42 12.93 -12.02
CA PHE A 537 9.25 14.12 -12.85
C PHE A 537 7.90 14.81 -12.60
N TRP A 538 6.82 14.04 -12.48
CA TRP A 538 5.46 14.59 -12.34
C TRP A 538 5.14 15.07 -10.92
N PHE A 539 5.65 14.41 -9.88
CA PHE A 539 5.25 14.69 -8.48
C PHE A 539 6.40 15.09 -7.56
N THR A 540 7.51 14.34 -7.65
CA THR A 540 8.66 14.56 -6.78
C THR A 540 9.53 15.65 -7.36
N THR A 541 9.12 16.91 -7.22
CA THR A 541 9.84 18.15 -7.61
C THR A 541 11.38 18.06 -7.56
N VAL A 542 11.97 17.42 -8.54
CA VAL A 542 13.40 17.40 -8.83
C VAL A 542 13.55 17.43 -10.34
N ASN A 543 12.79 18.30 -11.01
CA ASN A 543 13.10 18.67 -12.38
C ASN A 543 14.35 19.57 -12.36
N ILE A 544 15.52 18.95 -12.24
CA ILE A 544 16.84 19.61 -12.20
C ILE A 544 17.03 20.56 -13.38
N CYS A 545 16.43 20.23 -14.53
CA CYS A 545 16.60 20.97 -15.78
C CYS A 545 15.73 22.23 -15.87
N GLY A 546 14.62 22.30 -15.13
CA GLY A 546 13.69 23.43 -15.10
C GLY A 546 13.71 24.26 -13.81
N MET A 547 14.46 23.82 -12.79
CA MET A 547 14.55 24.53 -11.51
C MET A 547 15.32 25.84 -11.64
N THR A 548 14.73 26.92 -11.13
CA THR A 548 15.50 28.14 -10.84
C THR A 548 16.57 27.82 -9.80
N GLY A 549 17.72 28.51 -9.87
CA GLY A 549 18.91 28.17 -9.07
C GLY A 549 18.63 27.98 -7.57
N THR A 550 17.71 28.76 -6.98
CA THR A 550 17.37 28.67 -5.55
C THR A 550 16.70 27.35 -5.17
N ILE A 551 15.83 26.80 -6.03
CA ILE A 551 15.12 25.54 -5.78
C ILE A 551 16.09 24.36 -5.95
N PHE A 552 16.91 24.39 -7.00
CA PHE A 552 17.97 23.40 -7.23
C PHE A 552 18.91 23.28 -6.02
N TRP A 553 19.36 24.42 -5.48
CA TRP A 553 20.23 24.42 -4.30
C TRP A 553 19.56 23.92 -3.00
N ARG A 554 18.23 24.00 -2.88
CA ARG A 554 17.49 23.41 -1.75
C ARG A 554 17.34 21.90 -1.92
N ALA A 555 17.01 21.43 -3.12
CA ALA A 555 16.77 20.01 -3.39
C ALA A 555 18.04 19.13 -3.31
N VAL A 556 19.24 19.68 -3.48
CA VAL A 556 20.49 18.91 -3.75
C VAL A 556 21.47 18.81 -2.56
N ARG A 557 21.14 19.31 -1.36
CA ARG A 557 22.21 19.55 -0.36
C ARG A 557 22.47 18.43 0.66
N PHE A 558 23.49 17.63 0.36
CA PHE A 558 24.43 17.09 1.38
C PHE A 558 25.62 18.05 1.67
N GLY A 559 25.81 19.09 0.83
CA GLY A 559 26.92 20.06 0.95
C GLY A 559 26.85 21.06 2.11
N THR A 560 25.84 21.00 2.98
CA THR A 560 25.68 21.85 4.18
C THR A 560 26.12 21.19 5.49
N SER A 561 26.88 20.09 5.43
CA SER A 561 27.43 19.38 6.61
C SER A 561 28.12 20.29 7.63
N LYS A 562 28.59 21.48 7.22
CA LYS A 562 29.12 22.53 8.11
C LYS A 562 28.13 23.09 9.16
N ARG A 563 26.83 22.76 9.10
CA ARG A 563 25.79 23.26 10.03
C ARG A 563 25.14 22.20 10.92
N ILE A 564 25.62 20.96 10.86
CA ILE A 564 25.06 19.86 11.65
C ILE A 564 25.32 20.09 13.14
N ARG A 565 24.24 20.25 13.92
CA ARG A 565 24.28 20.37 15.39
C ARG A 565 23.61 19.20 16.13
N SER A 566 22.79 18.41 15.44
CA SER A 566 22.13 17.21 15.98
C SER A 566 23.00 15.96 15.87
N GLN A 567 22.64 14.90 16.62
CA GLN A 567 23.20 13.56 16.43
C GLN A 567 22.48 12.83 15.28
N TYR A 568 23.22 12.09 14.46
CA TYR A 568 22.74 11.49 13.22
C TYR A 568 22.99 9.98 13.15
N TYR A 569 21.98 9.24 12.71
CA TYR A 569 22.08 7.81 12.44
C TYR A 569 21.49 7.44 11.08
N TYR A 570 22.17 6.54 10.36
CA TYR A 570 21.73 5.98 9.08
C TYR A 570 21.24 4.55 9.27
N ALA A 571 20.01 4.27 8.84
CA ALA A 571 19.48 2.92 8.71
C ALA A 571 19.15 2.67 7.23
N LEU A 572 20.07 1.99 6.54
CA LEU A 572 19.92 1.60 5.13
C LEU A 572 19.64 0.10 5.04
N LYS A 573 18.65 -0.28 4.23
CA LYS A 573 18.43 -1.68 3.85
C LYS A 573 19.19 -1.94 2.55
N ARG A 574 20.27 -2.72 2.61
CA ARG A 574 20.97 -3.20 1.41
C ARG A 574 20.10 -4.30 0.79
N ARG A 575 19.73 -4.20 -0.50
CA ARG A 575 19.37 -5.41 -1.27
C ARG A 575 20.68 -6.19 -1.41
N SER A 576 20.71 -7.41 -0.90
CA SER A 576 21.85 -8.31 -1.01
C SER A 576 22.03 -8.73 -2.47
N LEU A 577 22.94 -8.07 -3.16
CA LEU A 577 23.64 -8.63 -4.32
C LEU A 577 24.88 -9.33 -3.74
N CYS A 578 24.77 -10.66 -3.56
CA CYS A 578 25.75 -11.59 -2.99
C CYS A 578 26.19 -11.40 -1.51
N PRO A 579 26.36 -12.50 -0.72
CA PRO A 579 26.72 -12.44 0.69
C PRO A 579 28.23 -12.63 0.88
N SER A 580 29.00 -11.54 0.91
CA SER A 580 30.28 -11.52 1.62
C SER A 580 30.75 -10.10 1.82
N PHE A 581 30.64 -9.57 3.04
CA PHE A 581 31.69 -8.83 3.75
C PHE A 581 31.15 -8.35 5.12
N SER A 582 31.88 -8.71 6.17
CA SER A 582 31.63 -8.35 7.56
C SER A 582 31.72 -6.84 7.78
N VAL A 583 30.72 -6.26 8.45
CA VAL A 583 30.77 -4.89 8.95
C VAL A 583 31.57 -4.86 10.26
N THR A 584 32.81 -4.38 10.21
CA THR A 584 33.51 -3.86 11.39
C THR A 584 33.34 -2.34 11.44
N GLY A 585 32.90 -1.85 12.61
CA GLY A 585 32.39 -0.50 12.83
C GLY A 585 33.36 0.64 12.52
N ILE A 586 32.78 1.83 12.31
CA ILE A 586 33.52 3.08 12.22
C ILE A 586 33.03 3.99 13.34
N SER A 587 33.95 4.27 14.27
CA SER A 587 33.80 5.24 15.35
C SER A 587 33.89 6.67 14.84
N SER A 588 33.16 7.57 15.49
CA SER A 588 33.30 9.02 15.39
C SER A 588 34.73 9.50 15.63
N ALA A 589 35.22 10.41 14.78
CA ALA A 589 36.31 11.31 15.16
C ALA A 589 36.09 12.69 14.50
N SER A 590 35.59 13.63 15.30
CA SER A 590 35.80 15.06 15.06
C SER A 590 37.25 15.40 15.41
N GLN A 591 38.06 15.91 14.48
CA GLN A 591 39.28 16.61 14.85
C GLN A 591 39.48 17.89 14.03
N ASN A 592 39.47 19.00 14.77
CA ASN A 592 40.03 20.29 14.42
C ASN A 592 41.50 20.12 14.01
N THR A 593 41.86 20.67 12.86
CA THR A 593 43.25 20.83 12.44
C THR A 593 43.89 22.02 13.18
N LYS A 594 44.86 21.72 14.04
CA LYS A 594 46.00 22.61 14.30
C LYS A 594 47.28 21.78 14.31
N SER A 595 48.20 22.22 13.46
CA SER A 595 49.55 21.73 13.24
C SER A 595 50.38 21.59 14.51
N SER A 596 51.09 20.48 14.66
CA SER A 596 52.52 20.50 14.99
C SER A 596 53.15 19.14 14.69
N THR A 597 54.37 19.23 14.18
CA THR A 597 55.28 18.18 13.73
C THR A 597 55.77 17.26 14.85
N GLY A 598 55.91 15.97 14.58
CA GLY A 598 56.60 15.02 15.45
C GLY A 598 56.70 13.62 14.82
N SER A 599 57.90 13.25 14.44
CA SER A 599 58.34 12.03 13.74
C SER A 599 58.42 10.76 14.62
N ILE A 600 58.63 9.61 13.94
CA ILE A 600 59.08 8.26 14.37
C ILE A 600 57.89 7.27 14.52
N GLY A 601 57.71 6.21 13.70
CA GLY A 601 58.60 5.07 13.37
C GLY A 601 58.19 3.88 14.26
N ALA A 602 57.94 2.64 13.84
CA ALA A 602 58.39 1.87 12.68
C ALA A 602 57.48 0.64 12.43
N VAL A 603 57.47 0.23 11.15
CA VAL A 603 57.03 -1.01 10.45
C VAL A 603 55.67 -1.63 10.79
#